data_AF-G5ARX4-F1
#
_entry.id   AF-G5ARX4-F1
#
_cell.length_a   1.000
_cell.length_b   1.000
_cell.length_c   1.000
_cell.angle_alpha   90.00
_cell.angle_beta   90.00
_cell.angle_gamma   90.00
#
_symmetry.space_group_name_H-M   'P 1'
#
loop_
_entity.id
_entity.type
_entity.pdbx_description
1 polymer ?
#
loop_
_entity_poly.entity_id
_entity_poly.type
_entity_poly.pdbx_seq_one_letter_code
_entity_poly.pdbx_strand_id
1 'polypeptide(L)' 'MTSQIHENYFTEVEAAINCLVNLHLRASYTYLSLGYYFDHDDVVLADTGHFFHELAKEKRKGVEHLLKMQNQHRGRVLF' A
#
# COMPACT_ATOMS: atom_id res chain seq x y z
N MET A 1 34.06 10.50 -2.03
CA MET A 1 33.80 9.14 -2.54
C MET A 1 32.77 8.51 -1.60
N THR A 2 31.52 8.41 -2.02
CA THR A 2 30.49 7.65 -1.29
C THR A 2 30.89 6.17 -1.32
N SER A 3 30.77 5.47 -0.19
CA SER A 3 31.13 4.05 -0.15
C SER A 3 30.10 3.24 -0.92
N GLN A 4 30.56 2.32 -1.77
CA GLN A 4 29.71 1.43 -2.58
C GLN A 4 28.71 0.63 -1.72
N ILE A 5 29.09 0.33 -0.47
CA ILE A 5 28.25 -0.34 0.53
C ILE A 5 27.06 0.53 0.95
N HIS A 6 27.26 1.84 1.12
CA HIS A 6 26.20 2.77 1.51
C HIS A 6 25.18 2.99 0.38
N GLU A 7 25.63 2.99 -0.88
CA GLU A 7 24.74 3.06 -2.04
C GLU A 7 23.93 1.79 -2.27
N ASN A 8 24.51 0.61 -2.03
CA ASN A 8 23.78 -0.66 -2.09
C ASN A 8 22.69 -0.74 -1.01
N TYR A 9 23.02 -0.35 0.24
CA TYR A 9 22.04 -0.32 1.33
C TYR A 9 20.85 0.61 1.00
N PHE A 10 21.13 1.78 0.44
CA PHE A 10 20.09 2.72 0.03
C PHE A 10 19.20 2.17 -1.10
N THR A 11 19.79 1.47 -2.07
CA THR A 11 19.06 0.82 -3.18
C THR A 11 18.16 -0.32 -2.70
N GLU A 12 18.63 -1.14 -1.77
CA GLU A 12 17.83 -2.23 -1.17
C GLU A 12 16.63 -1.68 -0.38
N VAL A 13 16.83 -0.58 0.35
CA VAL A 13 15.76 0.09 1.09
C VAL A 13 14.70 0.66 0.13
N GLU A 14 15.11 1.33 -0.96
CA GLU A 14 14.16 1.81 -1.98
C GLU A 14 13.35 0.68 -2.61
N ALA A 15 14.00 -0.46 -2.92
CA ALA A 15 13.34 -1.63 -3.48
C ALA A 15 12.33 -2.23 -2.49
N ALA A 16 12.69 -2.31 -1.20
CA ALA A 16 11.79 -2.79 -0.16
C ALA A 16 10.55 -1.88 0.01
N ILE A 17 10.72 -0.56 -0.04
CA ILE A 17 9.60 0.38 0.04
C ILE A 17 8.70 0.26 -1.19
N ASN A 18 9.25 0.15 -2.40
CA ASN A 18 8.45 -0.07 -3.61
C ASN A 18 7.68 -1.39 -3.55
N CYS A 19 8.29 -2.47 -3.04
CA CYS A 19 7.62 -3.74 -2.82
C CYS A 19 6.45 -3.61 -1.82
N LEU A 20 6.65 -2.88 -0.72
CA LEU A 20 5.60 -2.60 0.26
C LEU A 20 4.46 -1.77 -0.32
N VAL A 21 4.77 -0.74 -1.12
CA VAL A 21 3.76 0.07 -1.82
C VAL A 21 2.88 -0.81 -2.69
N ASN A 22 3.48 -1.67 -3.52
CA ASN A 22 2.73 -2.57 -4.40
C ASN A 22 1.91 -3.61 -3.63
N LEU A 23 2.45 -4.15 -2.54
CA LEU A 23 1.71 -5.06 -1.67
C LEU A 23 0.48 -4.39 -1.04
N HIS A 24 0.64 -3.16 -0.54
CA HIS A 24 -0.47 -2.41 0.06
C HIS A 24 -1.53 -1.99 -0.96
N LEU A 25 -1.12 -1.61 -2.17
CA LEU A 25 -2.04 -1.30 -3.27
C LEU A 25 -2.86 -2.54 -3.67
N ARG A 26 -2.21 -3.70 -3.80
CA ARG A 26 -2.90 -4.96 -4.08
C ARG A 26 -3.87 -5.34 -2.97
N ALA A 27 -3.45 -5.21 -1.70
CA ALA A 27 -4.32 -5.46 -0.55
C ALA A 27 -5.53 -4.50 -0.53
N SER A 28 -5.31 -3.21 -0.81
CA SER A 28 -6.40 -2.22 -0.92
C SER A 28 -7.41 -2.61 -2.00
N TYR A 29 -6.93 -3.02 -3.17
CA TYR A 29 -7.81 -3.45 -4.26
C TYR A 29 -8.61 -4.71 -3.90
N THR A 30 -7.97 -5.70 -3.27
CA THR A 30 -8.67 -6.90 -2.79
C THR A 30 -9.74 -6.56 -1.76
N TYR A 31 -9.45 -5.71 -0.77
CA TYR A 31 -10.45 -5.30 0.22
C TYR A 31 -11.58 -4.50 -0.40
N LEU A 32 -11.29 -3.63 -1.36
CA LEU A 32 -12.33 -2.90 -2.08
C LEU A 32 -13.27 -3.85 -2.84
N SER A 33 -12.71 -4.88 -3.50
CA SER A 33 -13.49 -5.91 -4.17
C SER A 33 -14.35 -6.72 -3.19
N LEU A 34 -13.83 -7.05 -2.01
CA LEU A 34 -14.59 -7.73 -0.97
C LEU A 34 -15.70 -6.83 -0.42
N GLY A 35 -15.43 -5.54 -0.20
CA GLY A 35 -16.43 -4.56 0.23
C GLY A 35 -17.65 -4.58 -0.68
N TYR A 36 -17.44 -4.43 -1.99
CA TYR A 36 -18.53 -4.48 -2.98
C TYR A 36 -19.24 -5.83 -3.06
N TYR A 37 -18.54 -6.94 -2.82
CA TYR A 37 -19.17 -8.27 -2.77
C TYR A 37 -20.16 -8.38 -1.59
N PHE A 38 -19.79 -7.83 -0.43
CA PHE A 38 -20.62 -7.85 0.78
C PHE A 38 -21.69 -6.74 0.82
N ASP A 39 -21.59 -5.73 -0.05
CA ASP A 39 -22.62 -4.70 -0.21
C ASP A 39 -23.84 -5.17 -1.03
N HIS A 40 -23.77 -6.33 -1.70
CA HIS A 40 -24.91 -6.86 -2.44
C HIS A 40 -26.04 -7.27 -1.49
N ASP A 41 -27.26 -6.77 -1.76
CA ASP A 41 -28.48 -6.88 -0.94
C ASP A 41 -28.86 -8.30 -0.46
N ASP A 42 -28.29 -9.35 -1.06
CA ASP A 42 -28.51 -10.74 -0.66
C ASP A 42 -27.63 -11.22 0.51
N VAL A 43 -26.65 -10.42 0.95
CA VAL A 43 -25.75 -10.77 2.05
C VAL A 43 -26.14 -9.97 3.31
N VAL A 44 -26.60 -10.66 4.35
CA VAL A 44 -27.06 -10.09 5.65
C VAL A 44 -25.91 -9.46 6.49
N LEU A 45 -24.81 -9.08 5.85
CA LEU A 45 -23.57 -8.60 6.46
C LEU A 45 -23.14 -7.24 5.88
N ALA A 46 -24.07 -6.30 5.73
CA ALA A 46 -23.77 -4.94 5.26
C ALA A 46 -22.64 -4.26 6.06
N ASP A 47 -22.55 -4.53 7.37
CA ASP A 47 -21.45 -4.03 8.22
C ASP A 47 -20.07 -4.56 7.80
N THR A 48 -20.02 -5.74 7.16
CA THR A 48 -18.80 -6.33 6.63
C THR A 48 -18.32 -5.62 5.36
N GLY A 49 -19.25 -5.19 4.50
CA GLY A 49 -18.93 -4.36 3.33
C GLY A 49 -18.25 -3.05 3.74
N HIS A 50 -18.87 -2.33 4.67
CA HIS A 50 -18.29 -1.10 5.25
C HIS A 50 -16.91 -1.34 5.89
N PHE A 51 -16.74 -2.42 6.66
CA PHE A 51 -15.45 -2.78 7.24
C PHE A 51 -14.33 -2.94 6.19
N PHE A 52 -14.61 -3.65 5.09
CA PHE A 52 -13.63 -3.84 4.02
C PHE A 52 -13.34 -2.54 3.26
N HIS A 53 -14.31 -1.65 3.08
CA HIS A 53 -14.08 -0.32 2.52
C HIS A 53 -13.14 0.53 3.37
N GLU A 54 -13.32 0.51 4.70
CA GLU A 54 -12.41 1.21 5.61
C GLU A 54 -11.01 0.60 5.60
N LEU A 55 -10.88 -0.74 5.58
CA LEU A 55 -9.58 -1.38 5.41
C LEU A 55 -8.90 -0.99 4.09
N ALA A 56 -9.65 -0.92 2.99
CA ALA A 56 -9.12 -0.49 1.70
C ALA A 56 -8.58 0.95 1.75
N LYS A 57 -9.28 1.86 2.44
CA LYS A 57 -8.86 3.25 2.67
C LYS A 57 -7.61 3.33 3.54
N GLU A 58 -7.55 2.57 4.65
CA GLU A 58 -6.38 2.53 5.52
C GLU A 58 -5.13 2.03 4.79
N LYS A 59 -5.26 1.01 3.92
CA LYS A 59 -4.13 0.57 3.09
C LYS A 59 -3.65 1.66 2.13
N ARG A 60 -4.54 2.45 1.52
CA ARG A 60 -4.17 3.60 0.67
C ARG A 60 -3.46 4.70 1.46
N LYS A 61 -3.96 5.06 2.65
CA LYS A 61 -3.28 6.00 3.54
C LYS A 61 -1.86 5.54 3.89
N GLY A 62 -1.70 4.24 4.13
CA GLY A 62 -0.37 3.63 4.33
C GLY A 62 0.56 3.81 3.12
N VAL A 63 0.05 3.60 1.91
CA VAL A 63 0.80 3.87 0.66
C VAL A 63 1.21 5.34 0.56
N GLU A 64 0.29 6.26 0.82
CA GLU A 64 0.60 7.71 0.80
C GLU A 64 1.72 8.08 1.79
N HIS A 65 1.74 7.45 2.97
CA HIS A 65 2.79 7.66 3.96
C HIS A 65 4.15 7.13 3.48
N LEU A 66 4.17 5.90 2.93
CA LEU A 66 5.39 5.31 2.37
C LEU A 66 5.94 6.15 1.21
N LEU A 67 5.08 6.64 0.32
CA LEU A 67 5.49 7.51 -0.79
C LEU A 67 6.03 8.85 -0.30
N LYS A 68 5.42 9.44 0.74
CA LYS A 68 5.95 10.67 1.36
C LYS A 68 7.34 10.44 1.95
N MET A 69 7.56 9.33 2.64
CA MET A 69 8.89 8.95 3.16
C MET A 69 9.92 8.76 2.04
N GLN A 70 9.56 8.02 0.98
CA GLN A 70 10.41 7.80 -0.20
C GLN A 70 10.84 9.14 -0.83
N ASN A 71 9.88 10.05 -1.03
CA ASN A 71 10.12 11.36 -1.64
C ASN A 71 11.01 12.27 -0.78
N GLN A 72 10.87 12.21 0.55
CA GLN A 72 11.77 12.95 1.47
C GLN A 72 13.22 12.48 1.34
N HIS A 73 13.42 11.19 1.07
CA HIS A 73 14.74 10.59 0.94
C HIS A 73 15.28 10.62 -0.50
N ARG A 74 14.62 11.35 -1.42
CA ARG A 74 14.93 11.41 -2.87
C ARG A 74 14.86 10.08 -3.59
N GLY A 75 14.17 9.08 -3.02
CA GLY A 75 14.02 7.79 -3.66
C GLY A 75 13.04 7.82 -4.82
N ARG A 76 13.20 6.91 -5.79
CA ARG A 76 12.29 6.81 -6.93
C ARG A 76 11.16 5.84 -6.63
N VAL A 77 9.94 6.26 -6.96
CA VAL A 77 8.76 5.40 -6.90
C VAL A 77 8.68 4.61 -8.18
N LEU A 78 8.63 3.29 -8.08
CA LEU A 78 8.38 2.38 -9.19
C LEU A 78 7.09 1.61 -8.89
N PHE A 79 6.13 1.71 -9.80
CA PHE A 79 4.85 1.00 -9.74
C PHE A 79 4.95 -0.31 -10.51
#